data_AF-A0AAV0JLV9-F1
#
_entry.id   AF-A0AAV0JLV9-F1
#
_cell.length_a   1.000
_cell.length_b   1.000
_cell.length_c   1.000
_cell.angle_alpha   90.00
_cell.angle_beta   90.00
_cell.angle_gamma   90.00
#
_symmetry.space_group_name_H-M   'P 1'
#
loop_
_entity.id
_entity.type
_entity.pdbx_description
1 polymer ?
#
loop_
_entity_poly.entity_id
_entity_poly.type
_entity_poly.pdbx_seq_one_letter_code
_entity_poly.pdbx_strand_id
1 'polypeptide(L)'
;MLILFVATICGVGGTLTAIDNLGQIGTSLGYPKKSISTFVSLVSIWNYLGRVGSGFLSEIVLTRYKFPRPLMFTMILLFSCVGHLLIAFNVPGGLYAASIVIGFCFGAQWPLLFAIISEIFGLKYYSTLYNFGSGVNVRVVPAQRPGRGAFVRRGGEEAAGGDGSGQAAGSGPELRRDPVF
;
A
#
# COMPACT_ATOMS: atom_id res chain seq x y z
N MET A 1 -17.27 -22.00 -4.93
CA MET A 1 -17.04 -20.61 -5.43
C MET A 1 -17.47 -19.55 -4.47
N LEU A 2 -18.69 -19.63 -3.92
CA LEU A 2 -19.13 -18.69 -2.88
C LEU A 2 -18.20 -18.65 -1.66
N ILE A 3 -17.73 -19.81 -1.18
CA ILE A 3 -16.80 -19.89 -0.03
C ILE A 3 -15.47 -19.15 -0.31
N LEU A 4 -14.88 -19.34 -1.48
CA LEU A 4 -13.63 -18.64 -1.86
C LEU A 4 -13.86 -17.13 -1.99
N PHE A 5 -15.00 -16.71 -2.55
CA PHE A 5 -15.35 -15.31 -2.67
C PHE A 5 -15.54 -14.65 -1.30
N VAL A 6 -16.33 -15.26 -0.42
CA VAL A 6 -16.55 -14.77 0.95
C VAL A 6 -15.24 -14.75 1.74
N ALA A 7 -14.43 -15.82 1.65
CA ALA A 7 -13.14 -15.88 2.33
C ALA A 7 -12.17 -14.80 1.81
N THR A 8 -12.17 -14.53 0.50
CA THR A 8 -11.32 -13.50 -0.10
C THR A 8 -11.76 -12.10 0.31
N ILE A 9 -13.07 -11.80 0.27
CA ILE A 9 -13.59 -10.51 0.74
C ILE A 9 -13.31 -10.31 2.22
N CYS A 10 -13.54 -11.34 3.04
CA CYS A 10 -13.29 -11.25 4.47
C CYS A 10 -11.79 -11.05 4.78
N GLY A 11 -10.91 -11.82 4.14
CA GLY A 11 -9.46 -11.71 4.34
C GLY A 11 -8.86 -10.42 3.82
N VAL A 12 -9.09 -10.13 2.54
CA VAL A 12 -8.53 -8.94 1.87
C VAL A 12 -9.19 -7.68 2.41
N GLY A 13 -10.51 -7.67 2.57
CA GLY A 13 -11.25 -6.51 3.10
C GLY A 13 -10.90 -6.18 4.55
N GLY A 14 -10.77 -7.20 5.41
CA GLY A 14 -10.37 -7.01 6.81
C GLY A 14 -8.96 -6.45 6.94
N THR A 15 -7.99 -7.07 6.26
CA THR A 15 -6.59 -6.58 6.27
C THR A 15 -6.44 -5.20 5.64
N LEU A 16 -7.13 -4.92 4.52
CA LEU A 16 -7.12 -3.60 3.89
C LEU A 16 -7.69 -2.52 4.82
N THR A 17 -8.81 -2.82 5.50
CA THR A 17 -9.42 -1.91 6.48
C THR A 17 -8.43 -1.59 7.60
N ALA A 18 -7.72 -2.60 8.13
CA ALA A 18 -6.72 -2.39 9.17
C ALA A 18 -5.54 -1.54 8.69
N ILE A 19 -5.10 -1.72 7.44
CA ILE A 19 -3.99 -0.95 6.84
C ILE A 19 -4.40 0.51 6.60
N ASP A 20 -5.56 0.74 5.98
CA ASP A 20 -6.04 2.10 5.67
C ASP A 20 -6.33 2.91 6.94
N ASN A 21 -6.75 2.24 8.01
CA ASN A 21 -7.00 2.88 9.29
C ASN A 21 -5.81 2.80 10.27
N LEU A 22 -4.66 2.23 9.87
CA LEU A 22 -3.52 1.99 10.76
C LEU A 22 -3.01 3.29 11.40
N GLY A 23 -3.04 4.39 10.66
CA GLY A 23 -2.67 5.71 11.18
C GLY A 23 -3.59 6.21 12.29
N GLN A 24 -4.89 5.98 12.13
CA GLN A 24 -5.91 6.37 13.11
C GLN A 24 -5.87 5.46 14.34
N ILE A 25 -5.75 4.14 14.13
CA ILE A 25 -5.56 3.14 15.18
C ILE A 25 -4.29 3.46 15.99
N GLY A 26 -3.17 3.74 15.34
CA GLY A 26 -1.94 4.10 16.05
C GLY A 26 -2.08 5.37 16.88
N THR A 27 -2.79 6.37 16.36
CA THR A 27 -3.02 7.63 17.08
C THR A 27 -3.93 7.44 18.29
N SER A 28 -5.00 6.63 18.16
CA SER A 28 -5.94 6.35 19.26
C SER A 28 -5.31 5.52 20.38
N LEU A 29 -4.37 4.64 20.04
CA LEU A 29 -3.59 3.87 21.00
C LEU A 29 -2.45 4.68 21.66
N GLY A 30 -2.28 5.96 21.31
CA GLY A 30 -1.31 6.86 21.92
C GLY A 30 0.11 6.79 21.34
N TYR A 31 0.31 6.16 20.17
CA TYR A 31 1.62 6.10 19.53
C TYR A 31 2.03 7.45 18.92
N PRO A 32 3.33 7.81 18.97
CA PRO A 32 3.81 9.01 18.31
C PRO A 32 3.75 8.85 16.79
N LYS A 33 3.44 9.96 16.08
CA LYS A 33 3.29 9.99 14.61
C LYS A 33 4.50 9.40 13.86
N LYS A 34 5.72 9.57 14.40
CA LYS A 34 6.94 8.99 13.84
C LYS A 34 6.90 7.46 13.82
N SER A 35 6.51 6.82 14.91
CA SER A 35 6.37 5.36 15.00
C SER A 35 5.25 4.83 14.11
N ILE A 36 4.14 5.55 14.01
CA ILE A 36 3.03 5.21 13.11
C ILE A 36 3.50 5.17 11.65
N SER A 37 4.26 6.18 11.22
CA SER A 37 4.86 6.20 9.87
C SER A 37 5.77 5.00 9.63
N THR A 38 6.58 4.62 10.64
CA THR A 38 7.40 3.41 10.58
C THR A 38 6.57 2.14 10.43
N PHE A 39 5.42 2.02 11.13
CA PHE A 39 4.53 0.87 10.98
C PHE A 39 3.94 0.78 9.58
N VAL A 40 3.55 1.90 8.97
CA VAL A 40 3.07 1.93 7.57
C VAL A 40 4.18 1.47 6.60
N SER A 41 5.42 1.92 6.81
CA SER A 41 6.56 1.43 6.01
C SER A 41 6.79 -0.07 6.19
N LEU A 42 6.68 -0.57 7.42
CA LEU A 42 6.81 -2.00 7.73
C LEU A 42 5.72 -2.82 7.02
N VAL A 43 4.47 -2.37 7.04
CA VAL A 43 3.38 -3.03 6.30
C VAL A 43 3.76 -3.21 4.82
N SER A 44 4.35 -2.18 4.19
CA SER A 44 4.78 -2.25 2.78
C SER A 44 5.90 -3.27 2.55
N ILE A 45 6.93 -3.28 3.42
CA ILE A 45 8.04 -4.25 3.33
C ILE A 45 7.51 -5.68 3.47
N TRP A 46 6.69 -5.92 4.49
CA TRP A 46 6.11 -7.24 4.75
C TRP A 46 5.09 -7.64 3.69
N ASN A 47 4.41 -6.68 3.05
CA ASN A 47 3.57 -6.95 1.89
C ASN A 47 4.37 -7.48 0.72
N TYR A 48 5.49 -6.82 0.40
CA TYR A 48 6.39 -7.28 -0.65
C TYR A 48 6.91 -8.69 -0.34
N LEU A 49 7.41 -8.93 0.88
CA LEU A 49 7.87 -10.25 1.31
C LEU A 49 6.76 -11.31 1.28
N GLY A 50 5.53 -10.95 1.63
CA GLY A 50 4.37 -11.83 1.55
C GLY A 50 4.08 -12.26 0.11
N ARG A 51 4.17 -11.33 -0.85
CA ARG A 51 3.95 -11.62 -2.28
C ARG A 51 5.03 -12.55 -2.84
N VAL A 52 6.30 -12.24 -2.56
CA VAL A 52 7.44 -13.04 -2.99
C VAL A 52 7.38 -14.42 -2.34
N GLY A 53 7.25 -14.46 -1.01
CA GLY A 53 7.23 -15.68 -0.22
C GLY A 53 6.09 -16.60 -0.60
N SER A 54 4.84 -16.12 -0.66
CA SER A 54 3.70 -16.99 -0.97
C SER A 54 3.70 -17.45 -2.43
N GLY A 55 4.21 -16.63 -3.37
CA GLY A 55 4.40 -17.02 -4.76
C GLY A 55 5.29 -18.26 -4.87
N PHE A 56 6.52 -18.20 -4.37
CA PHE A 56 7.45 -19.33 -4.43
C PHE A 56 7.04 -20.50 -3.52
N LEU A 57 6.61 -20.21 -2.29
CA LEU A 57 6.25 -21.25 -1.33
C LEU A 57 5.03 -22.04 -1.81
N SER A 58 4.07 -21.40 -2.48
CA SER A 58 2.90 -22.11 -3.01
C SER A 58 3.25 -23.12 -4.10
N GLU A 59 4.22 -22.81 -4.97
CA GLU A 59 4.73 -23.76 -5.98
C GLU A 59 5.52 -24.92 -5.34
N ILE A 60 6.41 -24.61 -4.40
CA ILE A 60 7.26 -25.62 -3.75
C ILE A 60 6.41 -26.60 -2.94
N VAL A 61 5.46 -26.07 -2.16
CA VAL A 61 4.58 -26.88 -1.30
C VAL A 61 3.62 -27.72 -2.14
N LEU A 62 3.11 -27.20 -3.27
CA LEU A 62 2.30 -28.00 -4.19
C LEU A 62 3.11 -29.16 -4.77
N THR A 63 4.32 -28.88 -5.28
CA THR A 63 5.16 -29.87 -5.96
C THR A 63 5.72 -30.93 -5.01
N ARG A 64 6.05 -30.57 -3.76
CA ARG A 64 6.64 -31.49 -2.77
C ARG A 64 5.61 -32.22 -1.89
N TYR A 65 4.52 -31.56 -1.50
CA TYR A 65 3.59 -32.08 -0.50
C TYR A 65 2.18 -32.36 -1.05
N LYS A 66 1.90 -32.11 -2.35
CA LYS A 66 0.56 -32.22 -2.96
C LYS A 66 -0.51 -31.46 -2.16
N PHE A 67 -0.10 -30.39 -1.49
CA PHE A 67 -0.96 -29.69 -0.57
C PHE A 67 -1.91 -28.77 -1.33
N PRO A 68 -3.23 -28.79 -1.06
CA PRO A 68 -4.17 -27.95 -1.78
C PRO A 68 -3.92 -26.46 -1.46
N ARG A 69 -3.69 -25.63 -2.49
CA ARG A 69 -3.49 -24.17 -2.34
C ARG A 69 -4.63 -23.45 -1.59
N PRO A 70 -5.91 -23.84 -1.73
CA PRO A 70 -6.98 -23.29 -0.89
C PRO A 70 -6.73 -23.46 0.62
N LEU A 71 -6.04 -24.53 1.03
CA LEU A 71 -5.72 -24.77 2.44
C LEU A 71 -4.55 -23.88 2.90
N MET A 72 -3.61 -23.55 2.03
CA MET A 72 -2.61 -22.52 2.33
C MET A 72 -3.27 -21.14 2.52
N PHE A 73 -4.31 -20.84 1.72
CA PHE A 73 -5.06 -19.60 1.85
C PHE A 73 -5.85 -19.52 3.16
N THR A 74 -6.48 -20.61 3.61
CA THR A 74 -7.14 -20.64 4.93
C THR A 74 -6.15 -20.49 6.08
N MET A 75 -4.95 -21.06 5.98
CA MET A 75 -3.89 -20.86 6.99
C MET A 75 -3.46 -19.38 7.08
N ILE A 76 -3.35 -18.68 5.95
CA ILE A 76 -3.03 -17.25 5.93
C ILE A 76 -4.18 -16.40 6.50
N LEU A 77 -5.42 -16.77 6.23
CA LEU A 77 -6.60 -16.15 6.84
C LEU A 77 -6.58 -16.30 8.38
N LEU A 78 -6.31 -17.50 8.88
CA LEU A 78 -6.19 -17.75 10.32
C LEU A 78 -5.03 -16.96 10.93
N PHE A 79 -3.90 -16.87 10.23
CA PHE A 79 -2.76 -16.07 10.68
C PHE A 79 -3.09 -14.56 10.69
N SER A 80 -3.89 -14.09 9.75
CA SER A 80 -4.39 -12.71 9.74
C SER A 80 -5.27 -12.39 10.96
N CYS A 81 -6.06 -13.35 11.45
CA CYS A 81 -6.83 -13.16 12.68
C CYS A 81 -5.92 -12.84 13.88
N VAL A 82 -4.74 -13.45 13.97
CA VAL A 82 -3.76 -13.14 15.03
C VAL A 82 -3.33 -11.66 14.96
N GLY A 83 -3.09 -11.15 13.75
CA GLY A 83 -2.78 -9.73 13.54
C GLY A 83 -3.90 -8.79 14.03
N HIS A 84 -5.16 -9.14 13.77
CA HIS A 84 -6.30 -8.35 14.24
C HIS A 84 -6.48 -8.45 15.78
N LEU A 85 -6.27 -9.63 16.35
CA LEU A 85 -6.31 -9.82 17.80
C LEU A 85 -5.22 -9.02 18.52
N LEU A 86 -4.01 -8.93 17.95
CA LEU A 86 -2.93 -8.11 18.50
C LEU A 86 -3.29 -6.62 18.55
N ILE A 87 -4.04 -6.12 17.56
CA ILE A 87 -4.57 -4.75 17.58
C ILE A 87 -5.65 -4.61 18.67
N ALA A 88 -6.55 -5.58 18.77
CA ALA A 88 -7.66 -5.54 19.72
C ALA A 88 -7.21 -5.58 21.19
N PHE A 89 -6.19 -6.37 21.52
CA PHE A 89 -5.69 -6.49 22.90
C PHE A 89 -4.79 -5.32 23.34
N ASN A 90 -4.37 -4.44 22.42
CA ASN A 90 -3.52 -3.29 22.69
C ASN A 90 -2.30 -3.60 23.59
N VAL A 91 -1.66 -4.75 23.37
CA VAL A 91 -0.46 -5.14 24.12
C VAL A 91 0.69 -4.17 23.83
N PRO A 92 1.64 -3.94 24.76
CA PRO A 92 2.79 -3.09 24.51
C PRO A 92 3.60 -3.62 23.30
N GLY A 93 3.71 -2.80 22.25
CA GLY A 93 4.34 -3.20 20.98
C GLY A 93 3.44 -4.05 20.06
N GLY A 94 2.18 -4.26 20.43
CA GLY A 94 1.21 -5.04 19.65
C GLY A 94 1.00 -4.50 18.25
N LEU A 95 1.00 -3.18 18.08
CA LEU A 95 0.83 -2.55 16.76
C LEU A 95 2.04 -2.78 15.83
N TYR A 96 3.25 -2.91 16.40
CA TYR A 96 4.44 -3.29 15.64
C TYR A 96 4.35 -4.73 15.15
N ALA A 97 4.01 -5.68 16.04
CA ALA A 97 3.81 -7.07 15.64
C ALA A 97 2.63 -7.23 14.65
N ALA A 98 1.54 -6.49 14.86
CA ALA A 98 0.37 -6.51 14.00
C ALA A 98 0.69 -5.99 12.59
N SER A 99 1.48 -4.92 12.45
CA SER A 99 1.86 -4.38 11.13
C SER A 99 2.70 -5.36 10.31
N ILE A 100 3.57 -6.14 10.97
CA ILE A 100 4.33 -7.23 10.34
C ILE A 100 3.38 -8.33 9.84
N VAL A 101 2.53 -8.85 10.73
CA VAL A 101 1.62 -9.97 10.43
C VAL A 101 0.60 -9.60 9.36
N ILE A 102 -0.06 -8.44 9.50
CA ILE A 102 -1.08 -7.96 8.56
C ILE A 102 -0.45 -7.64 7.20
N GLY A 103 0.73 -7.00 7.18
CA GLY A 103 1.45 -6.73 5.94
C GLY A 103 1.77 -8.00 5.16
N PHE A 104 2.34 -9.00 5.85
CA PHE A 104 2.65 -10.31 5.25
C PHE A 104 1.40 -11.03 4.74
N CYS A 105 0.34 -11.10 5.54
CA CYS A 105 -0.91 -11.77 5.16
C CYS A 105 -1.55 -11.10 3.92
N PHE A 106 -1.63 -9.78 3.92
CA PHE A 106 -2.18 -9.02 2.80
C PHE A 106 -1.36 -9.24 1.51
N GLY A 107 -0.04 -9.33 1.63
CA GLY A 107 0.85 -9.62 0.50
C GLY A 107 0.67 -11.04 -0.02
N ALA A 108 0.56 -12.01 0.90
CA ALA A 108 0.49 -13.42 0.57
C ALA A 108 -0.83 -13.83 -0.10
N GLN A 109 -1.93 -13.13 0.21
CA GLN A 109 -3.26 -13.41 -0.33
C GLN A 109 -3.36 -13.25 -1.86
N TRP A 110 -2.69 -12.26 -2.45
CA TRP A 110 -2.81 -11.97 -3.89
C TRP A 110 -2.24 -13.06 -4.81
N PRO A 111 -0.97 -13.51 -4.65
CA PRO A 111 -0.43 -14.60 -5.47
C PRO A 111 -1.21 -15.90 -5.30
N LEU A 112 -1.63 -16.21 -4.07
CA LEU A 112 -2.42 -17.41 -3.79
C LEU A 112 -3.80 -17.34 -4.42
N LEU A 113 -4.47 -16.18 -4.40
CA LEU A 113 -5.75 -16.01 -5.06
C LEU A 113 -5.63 -16.28 -6.57
N PHE A 114 -4.59 -15.75 -7.22
CA PHE A 114 -4.36 -16.00 -8.65
C PHE A 114 -4.08 -17.47 -8.96
N ALA A 115 -3.27 -18.14 -8.13
CA ALA A 115 -2.99 -19.56 -8.28
C ALA A 115 -4.23 -20.43 -8.04
N ILE A 116 -5.07 -20.10 -7.06
CA ILE A 116 -6.31 -20.83 -6.77
C ILE A 116 -7.33 -20.67 -7.90
N ILE A 117 -7.46 -19.46 -8.45
CA ILE A 117 -8.38 -19.22 -9.58
C ILE A 117 -7.91 -20.01 -10.81
N SER A 118 -6.61 -20.02 -11.11
CA SER A 118 -6.08 -20.77 -12.25
C SER A 118 -6.24 -22.28 -12.09
N GLU A 119 -6.08 -22.83 -10.88
CA GLU A 119 -6.25 -24.26 -10.59
C GLU A 119 -7.71 -24.72 -10.64
N ILE A 120 -8.65 -23.97 -10.06
CA ILE A 120 -10.03 -24.47 -9.90
C ILE A 120 -10.90 -24.19 -11.13
N PHE A 121 -10.70 -23.07 -11.82
CA PHE A 121 -11.55 -22.68 -12.96
C PHE A 121 -10.93 -22.91 -14.33
N GLY A 122 -9.62 -23.16 -14.38
CA GLY A 122 -8.87 -23.15 -15.63
C GLY A 122 -8.84 -21.78 -16.30
N LEU A 123 -7.97 -21.62 -17.30
CA LEU A 123 -7.68 -20.35 -17.97
C LEU A 123 -8.89 -19.74 -18.72
N LYS A 124 -9.98 -20.50 -18.94
CA LYS A 124 -11.10 -20.10 -19.80
C LYS A 124 -12.02 -19.03 -19.18
N TYR A 125 -12.08 -18.92 -17.85
CA TYR A 125 -12.92 -17.93 -17.13
C TYR A 125 -12.13 -17.05 -16.16
N TYR A 126 -10.79 -17.05 -16.25
CA TYR A 126 -9.87 -16.33 -15.37
C TYR A 126 -10.20 -14.83 -15.26
N SER A 127 -10.48 -14.17 -16.40
CA SER A 127 -10.74 -12.73 -16.48
C SER A 127 -12.07 -12.28 -15.85
N THR A 128 -13.09 -13.14 -15.84
CA THR A 128 -14.41 -12.83 -15.25
C THR A 128 -14.36 -12.95 -13.73
N LEU A 129 -13.68 -13.97 -13.20
CA LEU A 129 -13.48 -14.12 -11.75
C LEU A 129 -12.50 -13.12 -11.17
N TYR A 130 -11.44 -12.78 -11.91
CA TYR A 130 -10.54 -11.69 -11.53
C TYR A 130 -11.29 -10.37 -11.38
N ASN A 131 -12.17 -10.01 -12.34
CA ASN A 131 -12.99 -8.80 -12.25
C ASN A 131 -14.01 -8.83 -11.11
N PHE A 132 -14.55 -10.00 -10.72
CA PHE A 132 -15.43 -10.08 -9.55
C PHE A 132 -14.66 -10.00 -8.22
N GLY A 133 -13.50 -10.64 -8.12
CA GLY A 133 -12.64 -10.59 -6.93
C GLY A 133 -11.97 -9.22 -6.71
N SER A 134 -11.69 -8.49 -7.79
CA SER A 134 -11.18 -7.10 -7.75
C SER A 134 -12.28 -6.04 -7.79
N GLY A 135 -13.47 -6.39 -8.29
CA GLY A 135 -14.59 -5.47 -8.55
C GLY A 135 -15.34 -4.95 -7.33
N VAL A 136 -15.02 -5.45 -6.13
CA VAL A 136 -15.49 -4.86 -4.85
C VAL A 136 -14.52 -3.77 -4.35
N ASN A 137 -13.64 -3.24 -5.20
CA ASN A 137 -12.90 -1.99 -4.94
C ASN A 137 -13.31 -0.85 -5.90
N VAL A 138 -14.38 -1.01 -6.68
CA VAL A 138 -14.93 0.10 -7.46
C VAL A 138 -15.84 0.92 -6.56
N ARG A 139 -15.34 2.12 -6.21
CA ARG A 139 -15.84 3.13 -5.24
C ARG A 139 -15.34 2.80 -3.84
N VAL A 140 -14.25 3.40 -3.36
CA VAL A 140 -14.17 4.84 -3.07
C VAL A 140 -12.77 5.37 -3.39
N VAL A 141 -12.55 5.79 -4.64
CA VAL A 141 -11.66 6.95 -4.84
C VAL A 141 -12.51 8.13 -4.38
N PRO A 142 -12.25 8.78 -3.23
CA PRO A 142 -12.81 10.10 -3.04
C PRO A 142 -12.29 10.90 -4.23
N ALA A 143 -13.22 11.37 -5.07
CA ALA A 143 -12.90 12.19 -6.22
C ALA A 143 -11.98 13.31 -5.71
N GLN A 144 -10.68 13.16 -5.96
CA GLN A 144 -9.70 14.17 -5.66
C GLN A 144 -9.97 15.21 -6.74
N ARG A 145 -10.97 16.06 -6.47
CA ARG A 145 -11.24 17.24 -7.28
C ARG A 145 -9.89 17.92 -7.42
N PRO A 146 -9.31 18.01 -8.63
CA PRO A 146 -8.07 18.72 -8.81
C PRO A 146 -8.35 20.15 -8.34
N GLY A 147 -7.81 20.52 -7.19
CA GLY A 147 -7.81 21.91 -6.76
C GLY A 147 -7.10 22.69 -7.83
N ARG A 148 -7.85 23.51 -8.59
CA ARG A 148 -7.29 24.57 -9.42
C ARG A 148 -6.45 25.45 -8.50
N GLY A 149 -5.14 25.21 -8.46
CA GLY A 149 -4.22 25.96 -7.61
C GLY A 149 -2.84 25.34 -7.44
N ALA A 150 -2.69 24.02 -7.57
CA ALA A 150 -1.40 23.35 -7.32
C ALA A 150 -0.48 23.22 -8.56
N PHE A 151 -0.92 23.64 -9.75
CA PHE A 151 -0.13 23.52 -10.98
C PHE A 151 0.85 24.69 -11.24
N VAL A 152 0.77 25.78 -10.49
CA VAL A 152 1.59 26.98 -10.76
C VAL A 152 2.91 27.04 -9.95
N ARG A 153 3.10 26.16 -8.95
CA ARG A 153 4.27 26.24 -8.04
C ARG A 153 5.40 25.27 -8.34
N ARG A 154 5.30 24.43 -9.38
CA ARG A 154 6.29 23.38 -9.67
C ARG A 154 7.05 23.59 -10.99
N GLY A 155 7.26 24.85 -11.37
CA GLY A 155 8.07 25.24 -12.54
C GLY A 155 9.17 26.26 -12.24
N GLY A 156 9.45 26.55 -10.96
CA GLY A 156 10.35 27.64 -10.55
C GLY A 156 11.62 27.23 -9.79
N GLU A 157 11.84 25.95 -9.49
CA GLU A 157 12.94 25.50 -8.62
C GLU A 157 13.97 24.58 -9.30
N GLU A 158 13.87 24.35 -10.61
CA GLU A 158 14.83 23.53 -11.38
C GLU A 158 15.85 24.35 -12.21
N ALA A 159 15.91 25.69 -12.07
CA ALA A 159 16.80 26.55 -12.86
C ALA A 159 17.86 27.31 -12.03
N ALA A 160 18.39 26.70 -10.96
CA ALA A 160 19.49 27.28 -10.18
C ALA A 160 20.53 26.20 -9.84
N GLY A 161 21.37 25.86 -10.82
CA GLY A 161 22.49 24.92 -10.65
C GLY A 161 23.27 24.76 -11.94
N GLY A 162 24.08 25.77 -12.31
CA GLY A 162 24.93 25.74 -13.50
C GLY A 162 25.98 26.84 -13.44
N ASP A 163 27.22 26.40 -13.35
CA ASP A 163 28.47 27.11 -13.04
C ASP A 163 29.00 28.00 -14.19
N GLY A 164 29.90 28.95 -13.87
CA GLY A 164 30.90 29.44 -14.84
C GLY A 164 30.91 30.92 -15.25
N SER A 165 31.75 31.70 -14.55
CA SER A 165 32.74 32.65 -15.12
C SER A 165 32.33 33.82 -16.05
N GLY A 166 32.62 35.06 -15.59
CA GLY A 166 33.48 35.98 -16.35
C GLY A 166 32.87 37.22 -17.01
N GLN A 167 33.46 38.38 -16.68
CA GLN A 167 33.60 39.62 -17.49
C GLN A 167 32.49 40.70 -17.46
N ALA A 168 32.70 41.67 -16.56
CA ALA A 168 33.06 43.08 -16.80
C ALA A 168 32.38 43.93 -17.90
N ALA A 169 32.20 45.22 -17.53
CA ALA A 169 31.81 46.42 -18.29
C ALA A 169 30.29 46.57 -18.53
N GLY A 170 29.59 47.65 -18.16
CA GLY A 170 29.95 49.02 -17.82
C GLY A 170 29.12 49.95 -18.69
N SER A 171 28.22 50.77 -18.10
CA SER A 171 27.76 52.11 -18.57
C SER A 171 26.32 52.46 -18.13
N GLY A 172 26.16 53.60 -17.45
CA GLY A 172 24.98 54.48 -17.61
C GLY A 172 23.94 54.50 -16.48
N PRO A 173 23.74 55.64 -15.78
CA PRO A 173 22.66 55.82 -14.81
C PRO A 173 21.43 56.49 -15.48
N GLU A 174 20.26 55.87 -15.45
CA GLU A 174 19.01 56.54 -15.87
C GLU A 174 18.14 56.94 -14.68
N LEU A 175 18.37 58.19 -14.27
CA LEU A 175 17.41 59.22 -13.89
C LEU A 175 16.00 58.79 -13.49
N ARG A 176 15.81 58.68 -12.18
CA ARG A 176 14.53 58.88 -11.50
C ARG A 176 14.19 60.37 -11.53
N ARG A 177 13.32 60.78 -12.45
CA ARG A 177 12.60 62.06 -12.36
C ARG A 177 11.34 61.83 -11.55
N ASP A 178 11.21 62.55 -10.44
CA ASP A 178 9.94 63.13 -10.02
C ASP A 178 10.20 64.42 -9.22
N PRO A 179 9.29 65.41 -9.27
CA PRO A 179 9.65 66.81 -9.06
C PRO A 179 9.08 67.39 -7.75
N VAL A 180 9.63 68.54 -7.35
CA VAL A 180 9.05 69.60 -6.50
C VAL A 180 8.78 69.27 -5.01
N PHE A 181 9.71 69.62 -4.12
CA PHE A 181 9.73 70.84 -3.29
C PHE A 181 10.94 70.80 -2.33
#